data_AF-A0A016SFR4-F1
#
_entry.id   AF-A0A016SFR4-F1
#
_cell.length_a   1.000
_cell.length_b   1.000
_cell.length_c   1.000
_cell.angle_alpha   90.00
_cell.angle_beta   90.00
_cell.angle_gamma   90.00
#
_symmetry.space_group_name_H-M   'P 1'
#
loop_
_entity.id
_entity.type
_entity.pdbx_description
1 polymer ?
#
loop_
_entity_poly.entity_id
_entity_poly.type
_entity_poly.pdbx_seq_one_letter_code
_entity_poly.pdbx_strand_id
1 'polypeptide(L)'
;MKCGGCGHRYIGESGRPLRKRLDEHRRALASPQAYPNNNFSRHRTAVHTRDSPPEFEVVVLHRHLENPLHRKIMEAREIKRFQPEINNKEELVEVLKLIA
;
A
#
# COMPACT_ATOMS: atom_id res chain seq x y z
N MET A 1 -0.82 -4.31 4.59
CA MET A 1 -2.26 -3.99 4.76
C MET A 1 -3.07 -4.97 3.94
N LYS A 2 -4.22 -5.39 4.44
CA LYS A 2 -5.13 -6.34 3.78
C LYS A 2 -6.51 -5.70 3.67
N CYS A 3 -7.11 -5.70 2.48
CA CYS A 3 -8.47 -5.21 2.28
C CYS A 3 -9.46 -6.15 3.00
N GLY A 4 -10.33 -5.58 3.83
CA GLY A 4 -11.37 -6.35 4.54
C GLY A 4 -12.48 -6.86 3.64
N GLY A 5 -12.68 -6.26 2.46
CA GLY A 5 -13.73 -6.64 1.51
C GLY A 5 -13.35 -7.80 0.58
N CYS A 6 -12.08 -7.92 0.17
CA CYS A 6 -11.64 -8.93 -0.81
C CYS A 6 -10.35 -9.66 -0.44
N GLY A 7 -9.71 -9.32 0.68
CA GLY A 7 -8.47 -9.98 1.12
C GLY A 7 -7.20 -9.55 0.38
N HIS A 8 -7.30 -8.75 -0.69
CA HIS A 8 -6.14 -8.26 -1.44
C HIS A 8 -5.17 -7.47 -0.55
N ARG A 9 -3.89 -7.56 -0.86
CA ARG A 9 -2.80 -7.04 -0.04
C ARG A 9 -2.18 -5.81 -0.67
N TYR A 10 -1.69 -4.94 0.22
CA TYR A 10 -0.84 -3.80 -0.07
C TYR A 10 0.37 -3.83 0.85
N ILE A 11 1.55 -3.55 0.32
CA ILE A 11 2.79 -3.38 1.07
C ILE A 11 3.34 -2.00 0.75
N GLY A 12 3.73 -1.27 1.80
CA GLY A 12 4.37 0.03 1.65
C GLY A 12 5.18 0.40 2.87
N GLU A 13 6.21 1.22 2.68
CA GLU A 13 6.99 1.81 3.76
C GLU A 13 6.44 3.17 4.19
N SER A 14 6.80 3.60 5.41
CA SER A 14 6.55 4.95 5.86
C SER A 14 7.78 5.47 6.61
N GLY A 15 8.43 6.49 6.03
CA GLY A 15 9.46 7.27 6.74
C GLY A 15 8.90 8.29 7.74
N ARG A 16 7.58 8.43 7.82
CA ARG A 16 6.87 9.32 8.76
C ARG A 16 5.94 8.49 9.65
N PRO A 17 5.27 9.08 10.66
CA PRO A 17 4.42 8.32 11.56
C PRO A 17 3.38 7.50 10.79
N LEU A 18 3.32 6.20 11.08
CA LEU A 18 2.46 5.23 10.38
C LEU A 18 1.01 5.73 10.28
N ARG A 19 0.48 6.31 11.37
CA ARG A 19 -0.86 6.88 11.42
C ARG A 19 -1.16 7.86 10.27
N LYS A 20 -0.22 8.75 9.92
CA LYS A 20 -0.41 9.71 8.82
C LYS A 20 -0.62 8.99 7.47
N ARG A 21 0.13 7.92 7.21
CA ARG A 21 -0.01 7.12 6.00
C ARG A 21 -1.32 6.31 6.00
N LEU A 22 -1.72 5.77 7.14
CA LEU A 22 -3.02 5.09 7.27
C LEU A 22 -4.19 6.04 7.01
N ASP A 23 -4.13 7.26 7.54
CA ASP A 23 -5.19 8.26 7.34
C ASP A 23 -5.31 8.71 5.88
N GLU A 24 -4.20 8.75 5.14
CA GLU A 24 -4.22 8.99 3.68
C GLU A 24 -4.88 7.86 2.91
N HIS A 25 -4.54 6.61 3.20
CA HIS A 25 -5.18 5.47 2.55
C HIS A 25 -6.67 5.40 2.89
N ARG A 26 -7.06 5.74 4.14
CA ARG A 26 -8.47 5.84 4.53
C ARG A 26 -9.21 6.93 3.74
N ARG A 27 -8.62 8.13 3.59
CA ARG A 27 -9.20 9.20 2.76
C ARG A 27 -9.32 8.81 1.29
N ALA A 28 -8.31 8.12 0.74
CA ALA A 28 -8.33 7.61 -0.63
C ALA A 28 -9.47 6.60 -0.87
N LEU A 29 -9.73 5.70 0.09
CA LEU A 29 -10.86 4.76 0.02
C LEU A 29 -12.22 5.47 0.09
N ALA A 30 -12.33 6.48 0.96
CA ALA A 30 -13.57 7.23 1.17
C ALA A 30 -13.89 8.18 0.01
N SER A 31 -12.88 8.72 -0.66
CA SER A 31 -13.04 9.73 -1.72
C SER A 31 -12.08 9.44 -2.89
N PRO A 32 -12.27 8.33 -3.62
CA PRO A 32 -11.30 7.88 -4.62
C PRO A 32 -11.04 8.89 -5.75
N GLN A 33 -12.06 9.68 -6.13
CA GLN A 33 -11.94 10.70 -7.18
C GLN A 33 -11.06 11.88 -6.78
N ALA A 34 -10.91 12.16 -5.47
CA ALA A 34 -10.03 13.23 -4.99
C ALA A 34 -8.55 12.79 -4.95
N TYR A 35 -8.28 11.47 -4.98
CA TYR A 35 -6.94 10.91 -4.87
C TYR A 35 -6.67 9.84 -5.95
N PRO A 36 -6.81 10.15 -7.25
CA PRO A 36 -6.84 9.14 -8.31
C PRO A 36 -5.55 8.32 -8.44
N ASN A 37 -4.40 8.89 -8.04
CA ASN A 37 -3.10 8.22 -8.10
C ASN A 37 -2.81 7.31 -6.89
N ASN A 38 -3.67 7.30 -5.87
CA ASN A 38 -3.49 6.42 -4.72
C ASN A 38 -3.89 4.98 -5.08
N ASN A 39 -3.06 4.01 -4.72
CA ASN A 39 -3.33 2.58 -4.93
C ASN A 39 -4.69 2.16 -4.37
N PHE A 40 -5.10 2.69 -3.21
CA PHE A 40 -6.38 2.37 -2.61
C PHE A 40 -7.57 3.03 -3.32
N SER A 41 -7.41 4.22 -3.90
CA SER A 41 -8.45 4.83 -4.73
C SER A 41 -8.72 3.98 -5.98
N ARG A 42 -7.65 3.55 -6.66
CA ARG A 42 -7.74 2.66 -7.82
C ARG A 42 -8.35 1.31 -7.46
N HIS A 43 -7.92 0.74 -6.34
CA HIS A 43 -8.50 -0.51 -5.84
C HIS A 43 -10.00 -0.36 -5.53
N ARG A 44 -10.39 0.73 -4.85
CA ARG A 44 -11.78 1.06 -4.53
C ARG A 44 -12.65 1.16 -5.78
N THR A 45 -12.16 1.81 -6.83
CA THR A 45 -12.90 2.02 -8.07
C THR A 45 -12.94 0.78 -8.95
N ALA A 46 -11.91 -0.06 -8.92
CA ALA A 46 -11.83 -1.27 -9.75
C ALA A 46 -12.53 -2.49 -9.13
N VAL A 47 -12.46 -2.65 -7.80
CA VAL A 47 -12.90 -3.89 -7.13
C VAL A 47 -14.18 -3.69 -6.33
N HIS A 48 -14.40 -2.50 -5.78
CA HIS A 48 -15.49 -2.26 -4.82
C HIS A 48 -16.49 -1.21 -5.29
N THR A 49 -16.52 -0.83 -6.57
CA THR A 49 -17.18 0.39 -7.10
C THR A 49 -18.56 0.71 -6.51
N ARG A 50 -19.40 -0.32 -6.29
CA ARG A 50 -20.79 -0.18 -5.83
C ARG A 50 -20.99 -0.44 -4.33
N ASP A 51 -19.97 -0.94 -3.65
CA ASP A 51 -20.04 -1.29 -2.23
C ASP A 51 -19.71 -0.08 -1.36
N SER A 52 -19.94 -0.20 -0.05
CA SER A 52 -19.36 0.75 0.92
C SER A 52 -17.83 0.66 0.90
N PRO A 53 -17.10 1.75 1.23
CA PRO A 53 -15.65 1.70 1.32
C PRO A 53 -15.19 0.59 2.28
N PRO A 54 -14.33 -0.34 1.86
CA PRO A 54 -13.86 -1.40 2.74
C PRO A 54 -12.92 -0.84 3.81
N GLU A 55 -12.87 -1.50 4.97
CA GLU A 55 -11.80 -1.29 5.93
C GLU A 55 -10.53 -2.05 5.50
N PHE A 56 -9.42 -1.79 6.20
CA PHE A 56 -8.18 -2.54 6.01
C PHE A 56 -7.56 -2.96 7.33
N GLU A 57 -7.05 -4.19 7.35
CA GLU A 57 -6.22 -4.70 8.44
C GLU A 57 -4.77 -4.26 8.24
N VAL A 58 -4.11 -3.87 9.32
CA VAL A 58 -2.72 -3.38 9.32
C VAL A 58 -1.84 -4.37 10.10
N VAL A 59 -0.76 -4.80 9.46
CA VAL A 59 0.30 -5.61 10.08
C VAL A 59 1.63 -4.89 9.83
N VAL A 60 2.43 -4.71 10.89
CA VAL A 60 3.78 -4.16 10.81
C VAL A 60 4.75 -5.30 10.54
N LEU A 61 5.38 -5.30 9.36
CA LEU A 61 6.37 -6.32 8.99
C LEU A 61 7.75 -6.04 9.59
N HIS A 62 8.17 -4.77 9.52
CA HIS A 62 9.49 -4.31 9.97
C HIS A 62 9.35 -2.98 10.72
N ARG A 63 10.19 -2.75 11.74
CA ARG A 63 10.19 -1.54 12.57
C ARG A 63 11.64 -1.10 12.88
N HIS A 64 11.81 0.17 13.28
CA HIS A 64 13.12 0.75 13.65
C HIS A 64 14.18 0.76 12.53
N LEU A 65 13.74 0.93 11.28
CA LEU A 65 14.62 1.11 10.13
C LEU A 65 14.85 2.61 9.85
N GLU A 66 15.89 3.17 10.46
CA GLU A 66 16.18 4.61 10.38
C GLU A 66 16.72 5.03 9.01
N ASN A 67 17.54 4.17 8.39
CA ASN A 67 18.11 4.43 7.08
C ASN A 67 17.02 4.37 5.97
N PRO A 68 16.81 5.46 5.19
CA PRO A 68 15.80 5.49 4.13
C PRO A 68 16.00 4.44 3.03
N LEU A 69 17.24 4.18 2.62
CA LEU A 69 17.56 3.17 1.62
C LEU A 69 17.22 1.77 2.15
N HIS A 70 17.55 1.48 3.41
CA HIS A 70 17.21 0.19 4.03
C HIS A 70 15.68 -0.03 4.07
N ARG A 71 14.89 1.01 4.38
CA ARG A 71 13.42 0.92 4.30
C ARG A 71 12.93 0.53 2.90
N LYS A 72 13.49 1.17 1.86
CA LYS A 72 13.12 0.88 0.46
C LYS A 72 13.53 -0.52 0.02
N ILE A 73 14.71 -0.99 0.41
CA ILE A 73 15.14 -2.37 0.14
C ILE A 73 14.21 -3.39 0.81
N MET A 74 13.81 -3.13 2.06
CA MET A 74 12.88 -4.02 2.76
C MET A 74 11.47 -3.99 2.17
N GLU A 75 10.96 -2.82 1.78
CA GLU A 75 9.71 -2.69 1.01
C GLU A 75 9.79 -3.54 -0.28
N ALA A 76 10.89 -3.44 -1.03
CA ALA A 76 11.11 -4.20 -2.24
C ALA A 76 11.09 -5.71 -2.03
N ARG A 77 11.81 -6.15 -1.00
CA ARG A 77 11.91 -7.57 -0.66
C ARG A 77 10.54 -8.15 -0.32
N GLU A 78 9.74 -7.44 0.49
CA GLU A 78 8.42 -7.93 0.88
C GLU A 78 7.42 -7.86 -0.27
N ILE A 79 7.46 -6.82 -1.11
CA ILE A 79 6.65 -6.77 -2.33
C ILE A 79 6.98 -7.95 -3.26
N LYS A 80 8.27 -8.22 -3.51
CA LYS A 80 8.70 -9.37 -4.33
C LYS A 80 8.23 -10.70 -3.75
N ARG A 81 8.28 -10.84 -2.43
CA ARG A 81 7.90 -12.07 -1.71
C ARG A 81 6.40 -12.33 -1.76
N PHE A 82 5.58 -11.30 -1.56
CA PHE A 82 4.14 -11.46 -1.37
C PHE A 82 3.30 -11.14 -2.60
N GLN A 83 3.87 -10.47 -3.61
CA GLN A 83 3.19 -10.08 -4.85
C GLN A 83 1.81 -9.43 -4.60
N PRO A 84 1.74 -8.35 -3.80
CA PRO A 84 0.48 -7.72 -3.39
C PRO A 84 -0.33 -7.16 -4.57
N GLU A 85 -1.62 -7.43 -4.59
CA GLU A 85 -2.54 -7.12 -5.69
C GLU A 85 -2.93 -5.63 -5.76
N ILE A 86 -2.84 -4.91 -4.64
CA ILE A 86 -3.20 -3.49 -4.55
C ILE A 86 -2.02 -2.60 -4.97
N ASN A 87 -0.76 -3.05 -4.82
CA ASN A 87 0.39 -2.27 -5.25
C ASN A 87 0.38 -2.09 -6.77
N ASN A 88 0.79 -0.90 -7.21
CA ASN A 88 0.90 -0.65 -8.63
C ASN A 88 2.05 -1.44 -9.24
N LYS A 89 1.87 -1.93 -10.48
CA LYS A 89 2.94 -2.58 -11.25
C LYS A 89 4.09 -1.62 -11.56
N GLU A 90 3.81 -0.34 -11.76
CA GLU A 90 4.87 0.66 -11.95
C GLU A 90 5.69 0.90 -10.66
N GLU A 91 5.02 0.97 -9.49
CA GLU A 91 5.70 1.05 -8.19
C GLU A 91 6.57 -0.21 -7.94
N LEU A 92 6.06 -1.38 -8.32
CA LEU A 92 6.78 -2.65 -8.23
C LEU A 92 8.07 -2.63 -9.06
N VAL A 93 8.06 -2.09 -10.29
CA VAL A 93 9.24 -2.03 -11.16
C VAL A 93 10.33 -1.12 -10.59
N GLU A 94 9.99 0.06 -10.09
CA GLU A 94 10.99 0.97 -9.50
C GLU A 94 11.65 0.37 -8.27
N VAL A 95 10.84 -0.27 -7.43
CA VAL A 95 11.27 -0.86 -6.18
C VAL A 95 12.15 -2.09 -6.43
N LEU A 96 11.84 -2.91 -7.44
CA LEU A 96 12.66 -4.08 -7.81
C LEU A 96 14.06 -3.70 -8.31
N LYS A 97 14.25 -2.52 -8.91
CA LYS A 97 15.58 -2.04 -9.35
C LYS A 97 16.58 -1.85 -8.21
N LEU A 98 16.11 -1.72 -6.97
CA LEU A 98 16.97 -1.50 -5.79
C LEU A 98 17.54 -2.79 -5.20
N ILE A 99 17.09 -3.96 -5.67
CA ILE A 99 17.47 -5.27 -5.13
C ILE A 99 17.88 -6.27 -6.23
N ALA A 100 18.10 -5.79 -7.44
CA ALA A 100 18.54 -6.56 -8.60
C ALA A 100 20.04 -6.37 -8.83
#